data_AF-A0A0A0NSY3-F1
#
_entry.id   AF-A0A0A0NSY3-F1
#
_cell.length_a   1.000
_cell.length_b   1.000
_cell.length_c   1.000
_cell.angle_alpha   90.00
_cell.angle_beta   90.00
_cell.angle_gamma   90.00
#
_symmetry.space_group_name_H-M   'P 1'
#
loop_
_entity.id
_entity.type
_entity.pdbx_description
1 polymer ?
#
loop_
_entity_poly.entity_id
_entity_poly.type
_entity_poly.pdbx_seq_one_letter_code
_entity_poly.pdbx_strand_id
1 'polypeptide(L)' 'MPVLAIGGQASFGGKIADQWRDYALHVRGRVVKGSGHWVTEEKPKEVTNLLRFFLQK' A
#
# COMPACT_ATOMS: atom_id res chain seq x y z
N MET A 1 6.31 -12.58 -8.75
CA MET A 1 5.75 -12.68 -7.38
C MET A 1 4.72 -11.57 -7.17
N PRO A 2 3.69 -11.76 -6.33
CA PRO A 2 2.74 -10.69 -5.99
C PRO A 2 3.40 -9.57 -5.18
N VAL A 3 3.01 -8.31 -5.43
CA VAL A 3 3.45 -7.12 -4.66
C VAL A 3 2.24 -6.35 -4.14
N LEU A 4 2.27 -5.96 -2.87
CA LEU A 4 1.33 -5.02 -2.27
C LEU A 4 2.01 -3.65 -2.12
N ALA A 5 1.54 -2.66 -2.87
CA ALA A 5 2.05 -1.30 -2.85
C ALA A 5 1.07 -0.40 -2.08
N ILE A 6 1.50 0.16 -0.95
CA ILE A 6 0.67 0.99 -0.06
C ILE A 6 1.23 2.41 -0.04
N GLY A 7 0.39 3.41 -0.31
CA GLY A 7 0.74 4.83 -0.17
C GLY A 7 -0.25 5.59 0.69
N GLY A 8 0.21 6.57 1.47
CA GLY A 8 -0.67 7.47 2.22
C GLY A 8 -1.24 8.57 1.34
N GLN A 9 -2.52 8.89 1.50
CA GLN A 9 -3.25 9.88 0.70
C GLN A 9 -2.61 11.27 0.70
N ALA A 10 -2.08 11.72 1.85
CA ALA A 10 -1.42 13.02 1.98
C ALA A 10 0.08 12.98 1.63
N SER A 11 0.58 11.83 1.17
CA SER A 11 1.94 11.63 0.67
C SER A 11 1.89 11.23 -0.81
N PHE A 12 2.56 10.15 -1.21
CA PHE A 12 2.62 9.73 -2.61
C PHE A 12 1.36 9.01 -3.12
N GLY A 13 0.45 8.60 -2.23
CA GLY A 13 -0.82 7.97 -2.60
C GLY A 13 -0.66 6.88 -3.66
N GLY A 14 -1.42 7.02 -4.77
CA GLY A 14 -1.42 6.04 -5.87
C GLY A 14 -0.09 5.90 -6.60
N LYS A 15 0.79 6.91 -6.56
CA LYS A 15 2.06 6.91 -7.29
C LYS A 15 3.00 5.77 -6.86
N ILE A 16 2.88 5.30 -5.61
CA ILE A 16 3.62 4.14 -5.13
C ILE A 16 3.27 2.90 -5.96
N ALA A 17 1.97 2.66 -6.20
CA ALA A 17 1.55 1.53 -7.02
C ALA A 17 1.95 1.69 -8.48
N ASP A 18 1.91 2.92 -9.01
CA ASP A 18 2.31 3.20 -10.39
C ASP A 18 3.79 2.88 -10.61
N GLN A 19 4.68 3.37 -9.74
CA GLN A 19 6.11 3.06 -9.80
C GLN A 19 6.39 1.54 -9.72
N TRP A 20 5.70 0.82 -8.84
CA TRP A 20 5.91 -0.63 -8.71
C TRP A 20 5.52 -1.43 -9.96
N ARG A 21 4.59 -0.91 -10.79
CA ARG A 21 4.20 -1.58 -12.04
C ARG A 21 5.30 -1.56 -13.09
N ASP A 22 6.30 -0.68 -12.97
CA ASP A 22 7.47 -0.67 -13.85
C ASP A 22 8.41 -1.87 -13.57
N TYR A 23 8.31 -2.49 -12.39
CA TYR A 23 9.23 -3.54 -11.93
C TYR A 23 8.56 -4.89 -11.65
N ALA A 24 7.23 -4.95 -11.55
CA ALA A 24 6.51 -6.17 -11.20
C ALA A 24 5.21 -6.34 -11.99
N LEU A 25 4.96 -7.57 -12.46
CA LEU A 25 3.76 -7.91 -13.24
C LEU A 25 2.48 -7.97 -12.39
N HIS A 26 2.58 -8.31 -11.10
CA HIS A 26 1.41 -8.58 -10.23
C HIS A 26 1.35 -7.60 -9.05
N VAL A 27 1.02 -6.34 -9.32
CA VAL A 27 0.95 -5.27 -8.30
C VAL A 27 -0.49 -5.02 -7.86
N ARG A 28 -0.72 -5.02 -6.54
CA ARG A 28 -1.95 -4.54 -5.91
C ARG A 28 -1.67 -3.22 -5.21
N GLY A 29 -2.23 -2.12 -5.74
CA GLY A 29 -2.13 -0.80 -5.13
C GLY A 29 -3.20 -0.53 -4.08
N ARG A 30 -2.84 0.14 -2.99
CA ARG A 30 -3.77 0.66 -1.97
C ARG A 30 -3.35 2.06 -1.55
N VAL A 31 -4.34 2.95 -1.43
CA VAL A 31 -4.15 4.28 -0.84
C VAL A 31 -4.86 4.31 0.50
N VAL A 32 -4.11 4.58 1.56
CA VAL A 32 -4.65 4.72 2.92
C VAL A 32 -5.13 6.16 3.09
N LYS A 33 -6.42 6.33 3.37
CA LYS A 33 -7.05 7.64 3.47
C LYS A 33 -6.71 8.32 4.80
N GLY A 34 -6.52 9.64 4.76
CA GLY A 34 -6.19 10.43 5.94
C GLY A 34 -4.90 10.00 6.62
N SER A 35 -3.89 9.61 5.84
CA SER A 35 -2.53 9.31 6.30
C SER A 35 -1.48 9.93 5.38
N GLY A 36 -0.34 10.29 5.96
CA GLY A 36 0.85 10.82 5.30
C GLY A 36 1.88 9.73 5.00
N HIS A 37 3.15 10.03 5.29
CA HIS A 37 4.27 9.15 4.95
C HIS A 37 4.33 7.89 5.84
N TRP A 38 3.89 8.00 7.09
CA TRP A 38 4.09 6.98 8.13
C TRP A 38 2.83 6.13 8.29
N VAL A 39 2.39 5.48 7.21
CA VAL A 39 1.10 4.75 7.18
C VAL A 39 0.97 3.67 8.24
N THR A 40 2.09 3.05 8.65
CA THR A 40 2.17 2.04 9.70
C THR A 40 1.83 2.60 11.09
N GLU A 41 2.21 3.83 11.38
CA GLU A 41 1.98 4.53 12.64
C GLU A 41 0.64 5.29 12.63
N GLU A 42 0.29 5.90 11.48
CA GLU A 42 -0.91 6.73 11.36
C GLU A 42 -2.19 5.89 11.25
N LYS A 43 -2.12 4.72 10.61
CA LYS A 43 -3.26 3.81 10.38
C LYS A 43 -2.89 2.33 10.61
N PRO A 44 -2.32 1.96 11.77
CA PRO A 44 -1.78 0.62 12.02
C PRO A 44 -2.79 -0.49 11.76
N LYS A 45 -4.03 -0.34 12.25
CA LYS A 45 -5.10 -1.33 12.05
C LYS A 45 -5.43 -1.57 10.58
N GLU A 46 -5.49 -0.51 9.78
CA GLU A 46 -5.80 -0.63 8.35
C GLU A 46 -4.65 -1.32 7.61
N VAL A 47 -3.40 -0.91 7.87
CA VAL A 47 -2.21 -1.52 7.27
C VAL A 47 -2.08 -2.99 7.65
N THR A 48 -2.27 -3.36 8.93
CA THR A 48 -2.26 -4.76 9.38
C THR A 48 -3.32 -5.60 8.66
N ASN A 49 -4.54 -5.06 8.46
CA ASN A 49 -5.59 -5.76 7.74
C ASN A 49 -5.24 -5.96 6.26
N LEU A 50 -4.65 -4.95 5.60
CA LEU A 50 -4.18 -5.07 4.22
C LEU A 50 -3.10 -6.14 4.07
N LEU A 51 -2.14 -6.18 5.01
CA LEU A 51 -1.09 -7.20 5.05
C LEU A 51 -1.67 -8.59 5.26
N ARG A 52 -2.57 -8.76 6.25
CA ARG A 52 -3.24 -10.04 6.52
C ARG A 52 -3.99 -10.55 5.29
N PHE A 53 -4.78 -9.70 4.63
CA PHE A 53 -5.51 -10.08 3.42
C PHE A 53 -4.57 -10.45 2.25
N PHE A 54 -3.40 -9.82 2.16
CA PHE A 54 -2.46 -10.09 1.10
C PHE A 54 -1.67 -11.38 1.31
N LEU A 55 -1.23 -11.64 2.54
CA LEU A 55 -0.38 -12.79 2.91
C LEU A 55 -1.17 -14.08 3.14
N GLN A 56 -2.45 -14.00 3.49
CA GLN A 56 -3.31 -15.18 3.69
C GLN A 56 -3.96 -15.67 2.38
N LYS A 57 -3.32 -15.42 1.23
CA LYS A 57 -3.76 -15.91 -0.07
C LYS A 57 -2.85 -17.01 -0.58
#